data_AF-A0A2V9SIC0-F1
#
_entry.id   AF-A0A2V9SIC0-F1
#
_cell.length_a   1.000
_cell.length_b   1.000
_cell.length_c   1.000
_cell.angle_alpha   90.00
_cell.angle_beta   90.00
_cell.angle_gamma   90.00
#
_symmetry.space_group_name_H-M   'P 1'
#
loop_
_entity.id
_entity.type
_entity.pdbx_description
1 polymer ?
#
loop_
_entity_poly.entity_id
_entity_poly.type
_entity_poly.pdbx_seq_one_letter_code
_entity_poly.pdbx_strand_id
1 'polypeptide(L)'
;MLQAAHKGTRIVMQVSEARIASLVAGNNLRASRERLGMTMRDVENASMRLATRHGNEEFLINPSRLSDIETKGLVPSIYRLYTLAIVYRCDLREILSWYGVDLNLAAADLKLTLPPKSHCSKAVHGTSVVQM
;
A
#
# COMPACT_ATOMS: atom_id res chain seq x y z
N MET A 1 26.72 -11.26 -30.90
CA MET A 1 25.51 -12.06 -30.61
C MET A 1 25.48 -12.50 -29.13
N LEU A 2 25.64 -11.56 -28.17
CA LEU A 2 25.65 -11.84 -26.72
C LEU A 2 25.09 -10.61 -25.97
N GLN A 3 23.77 -10.46 -25.92
CA GLN A 3 23.12 -9.48 -25.03
C GLN A 3 21.73 -9.91 -24.51
N ALA A 4 21.24 -11.09 -24.88
CA ALA A 4 19.89 -11.53 -24.53
C ALA A 4 19.77 -12.27 -23.16
N ALA A 5 20.87 -12.76 -22.57
CA ALA A 5 20.82 -13.63 -21.40
C ALA A 5 20.66 -12.93 -20.04
N HIS A 6 20.97 -11.63 -19.91
CA HIS A 6 20.89 -10.91 -18.63
C HIS A 6 19.48 -10.38 -18.28
N LYS A 7 18.57 -10.29 -19.25
CA LYS A 7 17.23 -9.72 -19.01
C LYS A 7 16.31 -10.71 -18.27
N GLY A 8 16.46 -12.01 -18.52
CA GLY A 8 15.68 -13.07 -17.87
C GLY A 8 16.01 -13.25 -16.38
N THR A 9 17.29 -13.29 -16.01
CA THR A 9 17.73 -13.41 -14.60
C THR A 9 17.30 -12.22 -13.76
N ARG A 10 17.34 -11.00 -14.33
CA ARG A 10 16.97 -9.76 -13.63
C ARG A 10 15.47 -9.67 -13.33
N ILE A 11 14.61 -10.09 -14.26
CA ILE A 11 13.15 -10.08 -14.06
C ILE A 11 12.75 -11.08 -12.96
N VAL A 12 13.34 -12.28 -12.95
CA VAL A 12 13.06 -13.29 -11.91
C VAL A 12 13.50 -12.81 -10.52
N MET A 13 14.65 -12.14 -10.40
CA MET A 13 15.08 -11.51 -9.15
C MET A 13 14.11 -10.42 -8.69
N GLN A 14 13.68 -9.50 -9.56
CA GLN A 14 12.76 -8.42 -9.18
C GLN A 14 11.38 -8.93 -8.72
N VAL A 15 10.85 -9.98 -9.35
CA VAL A 15 9.58 -10.61 -8.94
C VAL A 15 9.72 -11.26 -7.55
N SER A 16 10.89 -11.85 -7.25
CA SER A 16 11.17 -12.43 -5.94
C SER A 16 11.25 -11.37 -4.83
N GLU A 17 11.85 -10.22 -5.12
CA GLU A 17 11.97 -9.09 -4.18
C GLU A 17 10.60 -8.50 -3.84
N ALA A 18 9.74 -8.28 -4.83
CA ALA A 18 8.37 -7.77 -4.60
C ALA A 18 7.53 -8.73 -3.74
N ARG A 19 7.71 -10.05 -3.92
CA ARG A 19 7.05 -11.06 -3.09
C ARG A 19 7.57 -11.07 -1.66
N ILE A 20 8.89 -10.92 -1.47
CA ILE A 20 9.50 -10.80 -0.14
C ILE A 20 8.97 -9.55 0.57
N ALA A 21 8.94 -8.40 -0.11
CA ALA A 21 8.37 -7.16 0.44
C ALA A 21 6.92 -7.35 0.88
N SER A 22 6.10 -8.03 0.06
CA SER A 22 4.69 -8.30 0.39
C SER A 22 4.53 -9.21 1.62
N LEU A 23 5.44 -10.18 1.82
CA LEU A 23 5.44 -11.03 3.02
C LEU A 23 5.85 -10.25 4.28
N VAL A 24 6.87 -9.39 4.17
CA VAL A 24 7.27 -8.49 5.26
C VAL A 24 6.14 -7.52 5.61
N ALA A 25 5.47 -6.96 4.61
CA ALA A 25 4.31 -6.10 4.82
C ALA A 25 3.16 -6.82 5.53
N GLY A 26 2.85 -8.05 5.13
CA GLY A 26 1.86 -8.90 5.80
C GLY A 26 2.19 -9.12 7.28
N ASN A 27 3.45 -9.39 7.61
CA ASN A 27 3.90 -9.54 9.00
C ASN A 27 3.75 -8.24 9.80
N ASN A 28 4.08 -7.08 9.23
CA ASN A 28 3.93 -5.79 9.90
C ASN A 28 2.45 -5.44 10.15
N LEU A 29 1.57 -5.75 9.20
CA LEU A 29 0.12 -5.62 9.36
C LEU A 29 -0.39 -6.52 10.49
N ARG A 30 0.05 -7.79 10.52
CA ARG A 30 -0.29 -8.73 11.58
C ARG A 30 0.17 -8.24 12.95
N ALA A 31 1.41 -7.77 13.06
CA ALA A 31 1.95 -7.23 14.30
C ALA A 31 1.14 -6.02 14.78
N SER A 32 0.69 -5.16 13.86
CA SER A 32 -0.16 -4.01 14.17
C SER A 32 -1.53 -4.44 14.73
N ARG A 33 -2.15 -5.47 14.13
CA ARG A 33 -3.40 -6.06 14.63
C ARG A 33 -3.23 -6.63 16.04
N GLU A 34 -2.18 -7.43 16.25
CA GLU A 34 -1.91 -8.10 17.52
C GLU A 34 -1.59 -7.11 18.64
N ARG A 35 -0.86 -6.03 18.35
CA ARG A 35 -0.59 -4.93 19.30
C ARG A 35 -1.87 -4.24 19.80
N LEU A 36 -2.90 -4.19 18.97
CA LEU A 36 -4.23 -3.65 19.35
C LEU A 36 -5.13 -4.69 20.03
N GLY A 37 -4.66 -5.94 20.20
CA GLY A 37 -5.45 -7.03 20.78
C GLY A 37 -6.63 -7.46 19.90
N MET A 38 -6.60 -7.16 18.60
CA MET A 38 -7.73 -7.43 17.71
C MET A 38 -7.69 -8.86 17.14
N THR A 39 -8.83 -9.53 17.20
CA THR A 39 -9.04 -10.79 16.49
C THR A 39 -9.35 -10.53 15.00
N MET A 40 -9.25 -11.58 14.19
CA MET A 40 -9.66 -11.51 12.77
C MET A 40 -11.11 -11.06 12.61
N ARG A 41 -11.99 -11.47 13.55
CA ARG A 41 -13.41 -11.12 13.54
C ARG A 41 -13.66 -9.67 13.94
N ASP A 42 -12.82 -9.10 14.80
CA ASP A 42 -12.90 -7.67 15.13
C ASP A 42 -12.58 -6.80 13.90
N VAL A 43 -11.60 -7.23 13.10
CA VAL A 43 -11.26 -6.56 11.84
C VAL A 43 -12.38 -6.67 10.82
N GLU A 44 -12.96 -7.86 10.65
CA GLU A 44 -14.12 -8.06 9.77
C GLU A 44 -15.26 -7.12 10.17
N ASN A 45 -15.66 -7.12 11.45
CA ASN A 45 -16.72 -6.26 11.97
C ASN A 45 -16.42 -4.77 11.77
N ALA A 46 -15.17 -4.34 11.99
CA ALA A 46 -14.77 -2.95 11.79
C ALA A 46 -14.79 -2.54 10.30
N SER A 47 -14.29 -3.42 9.43
CA SER A 47 -14.31 -3.20 7.98
C SER A 47 -15.73 -3.18 7.42
N MET A 48 -16.64 -4.00 7.95
CA MET A 48 -18.06 -3.99 7.58
C MET A 48 -18.70 -2.63 7.91
N ARG A 49 -18.41 -2.03 9.08
CA ARG A 49 -18.90 -0.69 9.42
C ARG A 49 -18.41 0.38 8.44
N LEU A 50 -17.16 0.28 7.97
CA LEU A 50 -16.61 1.18 6.95
C LEU A 50 -17.29 0.95 5.60
N ALA A 51 -17.47 -0.30 5.18
CA ALA A 51 -18.16 -0.65 3.95
C ALA A 51 -19.59 -0.08 3.92
N THR A 52 -20.34 -0.25 5.02
CA THR A 52 -21.69 0.34 5.16
C THR A 52 -21.64 1.87 5.11
N ARG A 53 -20.72 2.50 5.84
CA ARG A 53 -20.58 3.97 5.86
C ARG A 53 -20.27 4.55 4.48
N HIS A 54 -19.45 3.86 3.69
CA HIS A 54 -19.06 4.29 2.35
C HIS A 54 -20.00 3.77 1.25
N GLY A 55 -20.98 2.92 1.57
CA GLY A 55 -21.87 2.27 0.60
C GLY A 55 -21.13 1.38 -0.40
N ASN A 56 -20.00 0.79 0.00
CA ASN A 56 -19.13 0.03 -0.90
C ASN A 56 -18.52 -1.19 -0.20
N GLU A 57 -18.82 -2.38 -0.71
CA GLU A 57 -18.36 -3.66 -0.13
C GLU A 57 -16.86 -3.91 -0.31
N GLU A 58 -16.16 -3.21 -1.21
CA GLU A 58 -14.71 -3.38 -1.38
C GLU A 58 -13.88 -2.99 -0.14
N PHE A 59 -14.48 -2.24 0.79
CA PHE A 59 -13.86 -1.95 2.09
C PHE A 59 -13.90 -3.14 3.07
N LEU A 60 -14.77 -4.13 2.85
CA LEU A 60 -14.90 -5.31 3.71
C LEU A 60 -13.68 -6.23 3.57
N ILE A 61 -13.21 -6.74 4.71
CA ILE A 61 -12.11 -7.71 4.79
C ILE A 61 -12.58 -8.93 5.58
N ASN A 62 -12.90 -10.01 4.87
CA ASN A 62 -13.25 -11.29 5.49
C ASN A 62 -12.00 -11.96 6.10
N PRO A 63 -12.15 -12.82 7.14
CA PRO A 63 -11.04 -13.45 7.85
C PRO A 63 -10.07 -14.23 6.94
N SER A 64 -10.57 -14.95 5.94
CA SER A 64 -9.71 -15.67 4.98
C SER A 64 -8.85 -14.71 4.17
N ARG A 65 -9.45 -13.59 3.71
CA ARG A 65 -8.73 -12.57 2.94
C ARG A 65 -7.67 -11.90 3.80
N LEU A 66 -8.01 -11.60 5.05
CA LEU A 66 -7.07 -11.03 6.01
C LEU A 66 -5.90 -11.98 6.28
N SER A 67 -6.16 -13.28 6.42
CA SER A 67 -5.12 -14.29 6.61
C SER A 67 -4.15 -14.33 5.42
N ASP A 68 -4.68 -14.31 4.19
CA ASP A 68 -3.85 -14.30 2.99
C ASP A 68 -2.98 -13.03 2.88
N ILE A 69 -3.52 -11.87 3.27
CA ILE A 69 -2.78 -10.60 3.33
C ILE A 69 -1.65 -10.70 4.35
N GLU A 70 -1.95 -11.16 5.56
CA GLU A 70 -1.00 -11.19 6.67
C GLU A 70 0.09 -12.26 6.54
N THR A 71 -0.18 -13.36 5.80
CA THR A 71 0.72 -14.54 5.82
C THR A 71 1.21 -14.99 4.44
N LYS A 72 0.48 -14.72 3.36
CA LYS A 72 0.81 -15.24 2.02
C LYS A 72 1.36 -14.18 1.07
N GLY A 73 1.51 -12.93 1.54
CA GLY A 73 1.97 -11.81 0.73
C GLY A 73 0.94 -11.37 -0.30
N LEU A 74 -0.35 -11.58 -0.03
CA LEU A 74 -1.41 -11.05 -0.87
C LEU A 74 -1.46 -9.52 -0.72
N VAL A 75 -1.36 -8.80 -1.83
CA VAL A 75 -1.47 -7.35 -1.85
C VAL A 75 -2.95 -6.93 -1.75
N PRO A 76 -3.34 -6.15 -0.73
CA PRO A 76 -4.71 -5.64 -0.62
C PRO A 76 -5.02 -4.62 -1.72
N SER A 77 -6.28 -4.52 -2.12
CA SER A 77 -6.75 -3.43 -2.97
C SER A 77 -6.64 -2.09 -2.24
N ILE A 78 -6.70 -0.98 -2.98
CA ILE A 78 -6.65 0.38 -2.41
C ILE A 78 -7.69 0.61 -1.30
N TYR A 79 -8.90 0.05 -1.45
CA TYR A 79 -9.98 0.14 -0.46
C TYR A 79 -9.62 -0.60 0.82
N ARG A 80 -9.05 -1.80 0.70
CA ARG A 80 -8.65 -2.63 1.83
C ARG A 80 -7.39 -2.09 2.51
N LEU A 81 -6.46 -1.50 1.77
CA LEU A 81 -5.33 -0.75 2.34
C LEU A 81 -5.81 0.40 3.22
N TYR A 82 -6.76 1.20 2.71
CA TYR A 82 -7.39 2.25 3.49
C TYR A 82 -8.09 1.69 4.74
N THR A 83 -8.89 0.63 4.60
CA THR A 83 -9.54 -0.04 5.73
C THR A 83 -8.51 -0.47 6.78
N LEU A 84 -7.42 -1.14 6.38
CA LEU A 84 -6.37 -1.58 7.29
C LEU A 84 -5.70 -0.40 7.99
N ALA A 85 -5.40 0.69 7.29
CA ALA A 85 -4.85 1.91 7.90
C ALA A 85 -5.75 2.45 9.03
N ILE A 86 -7.06 2.55 8.78
CA ILE A 86 -8.02 3.05 9.75
C ILE A 86 -8.21 2.07 10.92
N VAL A 87 -8.37 0.78 10.64
CA VAL A 87 -8.63 -0.25 11.66
C VAL A 87 -7.40 -0.48 12.53
N TYR A 88 -6.20 -0.50 11.93
CA TYR A 88 -4.94 -0.73 12.65
C TYR A 88 -4.31 0.55 13.21
N ARG A 89 -4.95 1.70 13.04
CA ARG A 89 -4.46 3.00 13.54
C ARG A 89 -3.06 3.32 13.03
N CYS A 90 -2.80 2.98 11.77
CA CYS A 90 -1.54 3.21 11.09
C CYS A 90 -1.69 4.31 10.03
N ASP A 91 -0.61 5.04 9.78
CA ASP A 91 -0.58 5.99 8.67
C ASP A 91 -0.55 5.23 7.33
N LEU A 92 -1.32 5.67 6.34
CA LEU A 92 -1.38 5.01 5.05
C LEU A 92 -0.02 5.02 4.32
N ARG A 93 0.77 6.08 4.50
CA ARG A 93 2.14 6.20 3.96
C ARG A 93 3.06 5.14 4.57
N GLU A 94 2.89 4.86 5.87
CA GLU A 94 3.65 3.82 6.56
C GLU A 94 3.34 2.44 5.97
N ILE A 95 2.05 2.11 5.80
CA ILE A 95 1.65 0.83 5.19
C ILE A 95 2.18 0.70 3.77
N LEU A 96 2.08 1.76 2.95
CA LEU A 96 2.62 1.76 1.59
C LEU A 96 4.13 1.51 1.56
N SER A 97 4.87 2.07 2.51
CA SER A 97 6.32 1.85 2.60
C SER A 97 6.68 0.39 2.90
N TRP A 98 5.85 -0.33 3.64
CA TRP A 98 6.05 -1.78 3.87
C TRP A 98 5.94 -2.59 2.58
N TYR A 99 5.11 -2.16 1.62
CA TYR A 99 5.03 -2.75 0.28
C TYR A 99 6.09 -2.22 -0.70
N GLY A 100 7.06 -1.43 -0.22
CA GLY A 100 8.12 -0.84 -1.04
C GLY A 100 7.71 0.42 -1.79
N VAL A 101 6.54 1.01 -1.47
CA VAL A 101 6.07 2.26 -2.06
C VAL A 101 6.39 3.41 -1.11
N ASP A 102 7.59 3.99 -1.25
CA ASP A 102 8.02 5.14 -0.45
C ASP A 102 7.61 6.46 -1.09
N LEU A 103 6.59 7.10 -0.51
CA LEU A 103 6.08 8.39 -1.00
C LEU A 103 7.07 9.56 -0.82
N ASN A 104 8.13 9.40 -0.04
CA ASN A 104 9.20 10.40 0.06
C ASN A 104 10.04 10.46 -1.22
N LEU A 105 10.06 9.38 -2.02
CA LEU A 105 10.75 9.31 -3.30
C LEU A 105 9.94 9.90 -4.46
N ALA A 106 8.65 10.21 -4.25
CA ALA A 106 7.77 10.68 -5.31
C ALA A 106 8.31 11.91 -6.06
N ALA A 107 8.94 12.86 -5.35
CA ALA A 107 9.55 14.04 -5.97
C ALA A 107 10.75 13.70 -6.86
N ALA A 108 11.52 12.66 -6.52
CA ALA A 108 12.60 12.16 -7.36
C ALA A 108 12.04 11.43 -8.59
N ASP A 109 11.03 10.57 -8.41
CA ASP A 109 10.38 9.82 -9.49
C ASP A 109 9.64 10.73 -10.50
N LEU A 110 9.06 11.83 -10.03
CA LEU A 110 8.45 12.87 -10.88
C LEU A 110 9.47 13.46 -11.87
N LYS A 111 10.72 13.66 -11.45
CA LYS A 111 11.78 14.19 -12.33
C LYS A 111 12.15 13.21 -13.44
N LEU A 112 11.94 11.90 -13.23
CA LEU A 112 12.19 10.86 -14.21
C LEU A 112 11.09 10.77 -15.28
N THR A 113 9.89 11.31 -14.99
CA THR A 113 8.68 11.09 -15.79
C THR A 113 8.14 12.37 -16.42
N LEU A 114 9.00 13.38 -16.60
CA LEU A 114 8.64 14.64 -17.25
C LEU A 114 8.06 14.37 -18.65
N PRO A 115 6.81 14.77 -18.93
CA PRO A 115 6.24 14.56 -20.25
C PRO A 115 7.03 15.38 -21.30
N PRO A 116 7.24 14.86 -22.52
CA PRO A 116 8.06 15.53 -23.54
C PRO A 116 7.58 16.94 -23.91
N LYS A 117 6.29 17.21 -23.73
CA LYS A 117 5.64 18.52 -23.95
C LYS A 117 4.59 18.74 -22.87
N SER A 118 4.98 19.38 -21.78
CA SER A 118 4.03 19.91 -20.81
C SER A 118 4.02 21.43 -20.88
N HIS A 119 2.91 21.99 -21.34
CA HIS A 119 2.60 23.38 -21.04
C HIS A 119 2.44 23.47 -19.52
N CYS A 120 3.42 24.06 -18.86
CA CYS A 120 3.44 24.21 -17.41
C CYS A 120 2.33 25.20 -17.02
N SER A 121 1.19 24.71 -16.55
CA SER A 121 0.17 25.57 -15.93
C SER A 121 0.77 26.16 -14.65
N LYS A 122 0.91 27.49 -14.60
CA LYS A 122 1.40 28.26 -13.43
C LYS A 122 0.42 28.24 -12.24
N ALA A 123 -0.01 27.06 -11.79
CA ALA A 123 -0.96 26.91 -10.70
C ALA A 123 -0.35 26.11 -9.54
N VAL A 124 0.81 26.56 -9.03
CA VAL A 124 1.30 26.15 -7.70
C VAL A 124 1.80 27.39 -6.96
N HIS A 125 0.88 28.34 -6.72
CA HIS A 125 1.02 29.35 -5.68
C HIS A 125 -0.27 29.33 -4.87
N GLY A 126 -0.31 28.55 -3.79
CA GLY A 126 -1.48 28.60 -2.91
C GLY A 126 -1.66 27.43 -1.96
N THR A 127 -0.63 27.04 -1.19
CA THR A 127 -0.87 26.47 0.15
C THR A 127 0.39 26.59 1.01
N SER A 128 0.71 27.83 1.36
CA SER A 128 1.40 28.08 2.63
C SER A 128 0.34 28.49 3.64
N VAL A 129 0.50 28.02 4.88
CA VAL A 129 -0.29 28.31 6.08
C VAL A 129 -1.54 27.43 6.28
N VAL A 130 -1.36 26.31 6.97
CA VAL A 130 -2.19 25.99 8.13
C VAL A 130 -1.25 25.60 9.26
N GLN A 131 -1.03 26.55 10.17
CA GLN A 131 -0.37 26.38 11.44
C GLN A 131 -1.49 26.37 12.49
N MET A 132 -1.54 25.33 13.34
CA MET A 132 -2.26 25.35 14.62
C MET A 132 -1.27 25.65 15.73
#